data_AF-A0A7L1ASS0-F1
#
_entry.id   AF-A0A7L1ASS0-F1
#
_cell.length_a   1.000
_cell.length_b   1.000
_cell.length_c   1.000
_cell.angle_alpha   90.00
_cell.angle_beta   90.00
_cell.angle_gamma   90.00
#
_symmetry.space_group_name_H-M   'P 1'
#
loop_
_entity.id
_entity.type
_entity.pdbx_description
1 polymer ?
#
loop_
_entity_poly.entity_id
_entity_poly.type
_entity_poly.pdbx_seq_one_letter_code
_entity_poly.pdbx_strand_id
1 'polypeptide(L)'
;PLFNSLSKIGDSGVWGLKKNFALLELLERLQNGPAGQYGTAEEGIGLSGESIIRCDEDEAHVASVYCTVCATHLCADCSQLTHSTKTLAKHRRVPLADKPHEKTMCSQHQVHAIEFVCLEEGCQASPLMCCVCKEYGKHQGHKHSVLEPEANQIRASILDMAHCIRTFTEEISDYSRKLVGIVQHIEGGEQIVEDGVGMAHTEHVPGTAENARSCVRAYFSDLHETLCRQEEMALSVVDAHVREKLIWLRQQQEDMTILLSQVSTACLHCEKTLQQDDCRVVLAKQEITRLLETLQKQQQQFTELADHVQLDASIPVTFTKDNRVHIGPKMEIRVVTLGLDGAGKTTILFKLKQDEFMQPIPTIGFNVETVEYKNLKFTIWDVGGKHKLRPLWKHYYLNTQAVVFVVDSSHRDRVSEAYSELAKLLTEKELRDALLLIFANKQDVAGALSVEEITELLSLHKLCCGRSWYIQGCDARSGTGLYEGLDWLSRQLVAAGVLDVA
;
A
#
# COMPACT_ATOMS: atom_id res chain seq x y z
N PRO A 1 37.43 86.53 -55.14
CA PRO A 1 36.88 87.91 -55.18
C PRO A 1 35.36 87.85 -55.41
N LEU A 2 34.46 88.14 -54.49
CA LEU A 2 34.44 89.10 -53.40
C LEU A 2 33.40 88.64 -52.35
N PHE A 3 33.75 88.84 -51.08
CA PHE A 3 32.89 89.10 -49.92
C PHE A 3 31.68 88.20 -49.57
N ASN A 4 31.87 87.52 -48.42
CA ASN A 4 30.87 87.24 -47.41
C ASN A 4 29.80 88.35 -47.27
N SER A 5 28.53 87.97 -47.46
CA SER A 5 27.45 88.48 -46.62
C SER A 5 26.50 87.33 -46.30
N LEU A 6 26.51 86.91 -45.02
CA LEU A 6 25.52 86.00 -44.47
C LEU A 6 24.15 86.70 -44.51
N SER A 7 23.21 86.15 -45.28
CA SER A 7 21.80 86.43 -45.05
C SER A 7 21.41 85.74 -43.74
N LYS A 8 21.06 86.53 -42.72
CA LYS A 8 20.51 85.97 -41.47
C LYS A 8 19.19 85.25 -41.81
N ILE A 9 19.20 83.93 -41.65
CA ILE A 9 18.00 83.13 -41.56
C ILE A 9 17.35 83.51 -40.22
N GLY A 10 16.17 84.13 -40.25
CA GLY A 10 15.29 84.14 -39.07
C GLY A 10 14.82 82.71 -38.80
N ASP A 11 14.36 82.42 -37.57
CA ASP A 11 14.15 81.08 -36.97
C ASP A 11 13.26 80.06 -37.74
N SER A 12 12.86 80.34 -38.98
CA SER A 12 12.11 79.45 -39.87
C SER A 12 12.90 79.06 -41.14
N GLY A 13 14.19 78.73 -41.01
CA GLY A 13 15.02 78.28 -42.14
C GLY A 13 14.34 77.20 -43.00
N VAL A 14 14.54 77.22 -44.34
CA VAL A 14 14.07 76.30 -45.43
C VAL A 14 12.57 75.93 -45.48
N TRP A 15 11.85 75.91 -44.36
CA TRP A 15 10.43 75.56 -44.22
C TRP A 15 9.47 76.67 -44.67
N GLY A 16 10.00 77.85 -45.01
CA GLY A 16 9.24 78.96 -45.62
C GLY A 16 8.94 78.79 -47.12
N LEU A 17 9.39 77.71 -47.77
CA LEU A 17 9.12 77.46 -49.19
C LEU A 17 7.97 76.45 -49.36
N LYS A 18 6.96 76.80 -50.18
CA LYS A 18 5.88 75.88 -50.58
C LYS A 18 6.48 74.63 -51.24
N LYS A 19 6.37 73.46 -50.60
CA LYS A 19 6.92 72.20 -51.10
C LYS A 19 6.07 71.64 -52.26
N ASN A 20 6.76 71.29 -53.34
CA ASN A 20 6.21 70.63 -54.54
C ASN A 20 6.36 69.11 -54.35
N PHE A 21 5.24 68.40 -54.17
CA PHE A 21 5.18 67.01 -53.68
C PHE A 21 5.70 65.93 -54.66
N ALA A 22 5.92 66.26 -55.93
CA ALA A 22 6.35 65.30 -56.95
C ALA A 22 7.84 64.88 -56.85
N LEU A 23 8.68 65.66 -56.16
CA LEU A 23 10.13 65.42 -56.08
C LEU A 23 10.55 64.49 -54.92
N LEU A 24 9.68 64.31 -53.92
CA LEU A 24 9.95 63.47 -52.74
C LEU A 24 9.71 61.98 -53.04
N GLU A 25 8.68 61.65 -53.81
CA GLU A 25 8.34 60.25 -54.18
C GLU A 25 9.39 59.59 -55.09
N LEU A 26 10.13 60.38 -55.88
CA LEU A 26 11.20 59.91 -56.78
C LEU A 26 12.52 59.60 -56.05
N LEU A 27 12.76 60.24 -54.90
CA LEU A 27 13.95 59.98 -54.07
C LEU A 27 13.79 58.73 -53.20
N GLU A 28 12.56 58.44 -52.76
CA GLU A 28 12.26 57.30 -51.89
C GLU A 28 12.29 55.96 -52.64
N ARG A 29 11.95 55.94 -53.94
CA ARG A 29 12.03 54.74 -54.78
C ARG A 29 13.45 54.30 -55.16
N LEU A 30 14.46 55.18 -55.05
CA LEU A 30 15.86 54.87 -55.39
C LEU A 30 16.66 54.32 -54.19
N GLN A 31 16.18 54.48 -52.95
CA GLN A 31 16.89 54.02 -51.75
C GLN A 31 16.59 52.57 -51.34
N ASN A 32 15.50 51.97 -51.83
CA ASN A 32 15.07 50.63 -51.39
C ASN A 32 15.22 49.55 -52.48
N GLY A 33 16.47 49.32 -52.93
CA GLY A 33 16.88 48.10 -53.64
C GLY A 33 17.38 47.00 -52.67
N PRO A 34 17.32 45.71 -53.03
CA PRO A 34 17.23 44.61 -52.06
C PRO A 34 18.60 44.03 -51.64
N ALA A 35 18.81 43.84 -50.33
CA ALA A 35 19.82 42.95 -49.78
C ALA A 35 19.35 42.40 -48.42
N GLY A 36 19.31 41.07 -48.29
CA GLY A 36 18.80 40.37 -47.12
C GLY A 36 19.83 40.07 -46.04
N GLN A 37 19.37 39.63 -44.88
CA GLN A 37 19.78 38.37 -44.22
C GLN A 37 19.01 38.12 -42.92
N TYR A 38 18.62 36.86 -42.78
CA TYR A 38 18.29 36.06 -41.60
C TYR A 38 18.54 36.65 -40.20
N GLY A 39 17.49 36.58 -39.37
CA GLY A 39 17.55 36.66 -37.92
C GLY A 39 16.19 36.29 -37.34
N THR A 40 16.04 35.05 -36.89
CA THR A 40 14.88 34.53 -36.17
C THR A 40 14.68 35.30 -34.86
N ALA A 41 13.59 36.05 -34.76
CA ALA A 41 13.11 36.64 -33.51
C ALA A 41 11.83 35.92 -33.09
N GLU A 42 11.81 35.55 -31.81
CA GLU A 42 10.69 34.93 -31.10
C GLU A 42 9.42 35.80 -31.23
N GLU A 43 8.40 35.27 -31.90
CA GLU A 43 7.07 35.88 -31.91
C GLU A 43 6.36 35.55 -30.59
N GLY A 44 6.57 36.42 -29.60
CA GLY A 44 5.58 36.60 -28.54
C GLY A 44 4.28 37.06 -29.18
N ILE A 45 3.25 36.22 -29.12
CA ILE A 45 1.90 36.53 -29.62
C ILE A 45 1.28 37.56 -28.66
N GLY A 46 1.70 38.82 -28.81
CA GLY A 46 0.96 39.97 -28.36
C GLY A 46 -0.25 40.15 -29.26
N LEU A 47 -1.42 39.72 -28.79
CA LEU A 47 -2.71 40.10 -29.38
C LEU A 47 -2.96 41.60 -29.10
N SER A 48 -2.19 42.47 -29.77
CA SER A 48 -2.47 43.90 -29.89
C SER A 48 -2.59 44.22 -31.38
N GLY A 49 -3.64 43.68 -32.01
CA GLY A 49 -4.03 44.02 -33.38
C GLY A 49 -4.97 45.22 -33.45
N GLU A 50 -4.83 46.20 -32.55
CA GLU A 50 -5.37 47.53 -32.82
C GLU A 50 -4.41 48.18 -33.81
N SER A 51 -4.83 48.36 -35.06
CA SER A 51 -4.10 49.17 -36.03
C SER A 51 -3.94 50.58 -35.45
N ILE A 52 -2.79 50.88 -34.85
CA ILE A 52 -2.51 52.18 -34.23
C ILE A 52 -2.54 53.23 -35.35
N ILE A 53 -3.60 54.04 -35.38
CA ILE A 53 -3.72 55.12 -36.36
C ILE A 53 -2.88 56.31 -35.86
N ARG A 54 -1.89 56.73 -36.66
CA ARG A 54 -1.01 57.85 -36.32
C ARG A 54 -1.68 59.20 -36.61
N CYS A 55 -1.20 60.23 -35.93
CA CYS A 55 -1.64 61.61 -36.14
C CYS A 55 -1.05 62.17 -37.44
N ASP A 56 -1.89 62.78 -38.28
CA ASP A 56 -1.50 63.33 -39.58
C ASP A 56 -0.57 64.55 -39.47
N GLU A 57 -0.56 65.22 -38.32
CA GLU A 57 0.28 66.40 -38.07
C GLU A 57 1.63 66.04 -37.44
N ASP A 58 1.74 64.86 -36.83
CA ASP A 58 2.97 64.40 -36.19
C ASP A 58 2.97 62.87 -36.08
N GLU A 59 3.90 62.24 -36.80
CA GLU A 59 4.04 60.78 -36.85
C GLU A 59 4.44 60.15 -35.50
N ALA A 60 4.90 60.93 -34.52
CA ALA A 60 5.18 60.45 -33.17
C ALA A 60 3.92 60.37 -32.29
N HIS A 61 2.82 61.03 -32.68
CA HIS A 61 1.58 61.03 -31.92
C HIS A 61 0.59 59.97 -32.41
N VAL A 62 -0.15 59.39 -31.45
CA VAL A 62 -1.27 58.49 -31.74
C VAL A 62 -2.54 59.33 -31.90
N ALA A 63 -3.25 59.14 -33.00
CA ALA A 63 -4.49 59.85 -33.22
C ALA A 63 -5.54 59.34 -32.23
N SER A 64 -6.36 60.25 -31.70
CA SER A 64 -7.49 59.94 -30.81
C SER A 64 -8.78 60.62 -31.26
N VAL A 65 -8.68 61.61 -32.16
CA VAL A 65 -9.76 62.45 -32.65
C VAL A 65 -9.74 62.47 -34.17
N TYR A 66 -10.92 62.41 -34.80
CA TYR A 66 -11.09 62.55 -36.23
C TYR A 66 -11.88 63.82 -36.56
N CYS A 67 -11.35 64.65 -37.46
CA CYS A 67 -12.07 65.82 -37.96
C CYS A 67 -12.93 65.41 -39.16
N THR A 68 -14.26 65.42 -39.00
CA THR A 68 -15.18 65.02 -40.07
C THR A 68 -15.20 65.97 -41.28
N VAL A 69 -14.68 67.20 -41.11
CA VAL A 69 -14.64 68.22 -42.17
C VAL A 69 -13.29 68.23 -42.90
N CYS A 70 -12.19 68.08 -42.17
CA CYS A 70 -10.84 68.00 -42.77
C CYS A 70 -10.48 66.58 -43.25
N ALA A 71 -11.24 65.58 -42.80
CA ALA A 71 -10.94 64.16 -42.99
C ALA A 71 -9.57 63.71 -42.45
N THR A 72 -9.08 64.35 -41.39
CA THR A 72 -7.77 64.09 -40.78
C THR A 72 -7.87 63.41 -39.41
N HIS A 73 -6.89 62.55 -39.13
CA HIS A 73 -6.66 61.84 -37.88
C HIS A 73 -5.68 62.64 -37.01
N LEU A 74 -6.12 63.07 -35.83
CA LEU A 74 -5.37 63.99 -34.99
C LEU A 74 -5.30 63.46 -33.56
N CYS A 75 -4.18 63.69 -32.86
CA CYS A 75 -4.18 63.58 -31.40
C CYS A 75 -4.97 64.76 -30.79
N ALA A 76 -5.28 64.67 -29.50
CA ALA A 76 -6.06 65.72 -28.81
C ALA A 76 -5.41 67.11 -28.91
N ASP A 77 -4.09 67.17 -28.81
CA ASP A 77 -3.32 68.42 -28.82
C ASP A 77 -3.19 69.00 -30.24
N CYS A 78 -2.78 68.19 -31.21
CA CYS A 78 -2.72 68.57 -32.63
C CYS A 78 -4.09 69.02 -33.15
N SER A 79 -5.18 68.40 -32.68
CA SER A 79 -6.55 68.81 -32.99
C SER A 79 -6.87 70.22 -32.50
N GLN A 80 -6.44 70.61 -31.29
CA GLN A 80 -6.67 71.95 -30.76
C GLN A 80 -5.80 73.01 -31.45
N LEU A 81 -4.53 72.68 -31.71
CA LEU A 81 -3.57 73.56 -32.37
C LEU A 81 -4.00 73.90 -33.80
N THR A 82 -4.30 72.87 -34.62
CA THR A 82 -4.72 73.04 -36.02
C THR A 82 -6.08 73.71 -36.17
N HIS A 83 -7.00 73.50 -35.22
CA HIS A 83 -8.36 74.05 -35.25
C HIS A 83 -8.56 75.25 -34.31
N SER A 84 -7.48 75.97 -33.97
CA SER A 84 -7.50 77.15 -33.09
C SER A 84 -8.07 78.42 -33.74
N THR A 85 -8.11 78.49 -35.07
CA THR A 85 -8.61 79.65 -35.83
C THR A 85 -10.15 79.68 -35.87
N LYS A 86 -10.74 80.89 -35.92
CA LYS A 86 -12.21 81.10 -35.89
C LYS A 86 -13.00 80.36 -36.99
N THR A 87 -12.35 80.03 -38.11
CA THR A 87 -12.93 79.26 -39.22
C THR A 87 -12.89 77.75 -38.96
N LEU A 88 -11.75 77.22 -38.52
CA LEU A 88 -11.54 75.78 -38.31
C LEU A 88 -12.12 75.28 -36.98
N ALA A 89 -12.25 76.14 -35.97
CA ALA A 89 -12.86 75.79 -34.68
C ALA A 89 -14.31 75.30 -34.80
N LYS A 90 -15.00 75.64 -35.90
CA LYS A 90 -16.37 75.19 -36.19
C LYS A 90 -16.44 73.77 -36.76
N HIS A 91 -15.30 73.16 -37.11
CA HIS A 91 -15.29 71.81 -37.67
C HIS A 91 -15.68 70.79 -36.61
N ARG A 92 -16.58 69.87 -36.98
CA ARG A 92 -17.04 68.80 -36.10
C ARG A 92 -15.95 67.74 -35.97
N ARG A 93 -15.52 67.51 -34.74
CA ARG A 93 -14.48 66.55 -34.37
C ARG A 93 -15.09 65.49 -33.46
N VAL A 94 -14.84 64.24 -33.76
CA VAL A 94 -15.39 63.08 -33.03
C VAL A 94 -14.23 62.21 -32.54
N PRO A 95 -14.38 61.48 -31.42
CA PRO A 95 -13.43 60.43 -31.06
C PRO A 95 -13.24 59.45 -32.23
N LEU A 96 -12.05 58.87 -32.39
CA LEU A 96 -11.80 57.94 -33.49
C LEU A 96 -12.72 56.71 -33.49
N ALA A 97 -13.12 56.25 -32.31
CA ALA A 97 -14.11 55.18 -32.15
C ALA A 97 -15.46 55.54 -32.80
N ASP A 98 -15.78 56.83 -32.88
CA ASP A 98 -17.01 57.38 -33.46
C ASP A 98 -16.79 57.89 -34.91
N LYS A 99 -15.66 57.56 -35.55
CA LYS A 99 -15.42 57.92 -36.96
C LYS A 99 -16.58 57.34 -37.80
N PRO A 100 -17.32 58.16 -38.55
CA PRO A 100 -18.37 57.65 -39.44
C PRO A 100 -17.74 56.67 -40.43
N HIS A 101 -18.30 55.47 -40.49
CA HIS A 101 -17.73 54.40 -41.29
C HIS A 101 -17.84 54.77 -42.78
N GLU A 102 -16.72 54.72 -43.50
CA GLU A 102 -16.72 54.96 -44.93
C GLU A 102 -17.56 53.88 -45.61
N LYS A 103 -18.64 54.31 -46.29
CA LYS A 103 -19.53 53.39 -46.97
C LYS A 103 -18.78 52.74 -48.13
N THR A 104 -18.60 51.43 -48.05
CA THR A 104 -17.98 50.67 -49.14
C THR A 104 -18.89 50.68 -50.37
N MET A 105 -18.34 51.03 -51.52
CA MET A 105 -19.09 51.08 -52.78
C MET A 105 -19.27 49.68 -53.37
N CYS A 106 -20.39 49.45 -54.03
CA CYS A 106 -20.66 48.17 -54.66
C CYS A 106 -19.71 47.94 -55.85
N SER A 107 -19.11 46.75 -55.92
CA SER A 107 -18.20 46.36 -57.00
C SER A 107 -18.85 46.36 -58.38
N GLN A 108 -20.16 46.12 -58.46
CA GLN A 108 -20.93 46.14 -59.71
C GLN A 108 -21.60 47.49 -59.99
N HIS A 109 -21.85 48.30 -58.95
CA HIS A 109 -22.53 49.58 -59.05
C HIS A 109 -21.74 50.64 -58.29
N GLN A 110 -20.68 51.16 -58.92
CA GLN A 110 -19.65 51.99 -58.28
C GLN A 110 -20.17 53.32 -57.68
N VAL A 111 -21.39 53.74 -58.04
CA VAL A 111 -22.05 54.95 -57.53
C VAL A 111 -22.96 54.65 -56.33
N HIS A 112 -23.22 53.38 -56.02
CA HIS A 112 -24.11 52.96 -54.94
C HIS A 112 -23.35 52.26 -53.82
N ALA A 113 -23.53 52.75 -52.60
CA ALA A 113 -22.99 52.14 -51.39
C ALA A 113 -23.67 50.80 -51.07
N ILE A 114 -22.91 49.90 -50.46
CA ILE A 114 -23.43 48.66 -49.88
C ILE A 114 -24.16 49.01 -48.59
N GLU A 115 -25.43 48.60 -48.49
CA GLU A 115 -26.29 48.92 -47.33
C GLU A 115 -27.05 47.70 -46.81
N PHE A 116 -27.07 46.60 -47.56
CA PHE A 116 -27.84 45.40 -47.21
C PHE A 116 -26.99 44.14 -47.31
N VAL A 117 -27.41 43.10 -46.57
CA VAL A 117 -26.87 41.74 -46.62
C VAL A 117 -27.98 40.79 -47.02
N CYS A 118 -27.72 39.97 -48.04
CA CYS A 118 -28.62 38.92 -48.50
C CYS A 118 -28.46 37.71 -47.59
N LEU A 119 -29.59 37.19 -47.10
CA LEU A 119 -29.66 36.07 -46.15
C LEU A 119 -30.02 34.74 -46.83
N GLU A 120 -30.12 34.72 -48.16
CA GLU A 120 -30.45 33.52 -48.93
C GLU A 120 -29.22 32.61 -49.06
N GLU A 121 -29.39 31.30 -48.87
CA GLU A 121 -28.26 30.34 -48.87
C GLU A 121 -27.48 30.32 -50.21
N GLY A 122 -28.16 30.57 -51.33
CA GLY A 122 -27.53 30.66 -52.66
C GLY A 122 -26.61 31.88 -52.86
N CYS A 123 -26.58 32.84 -51.93
CA CYS A 123 -25.83 34.09 -52.05
C CYS A 123 -24.68 34.24 -51.04
N GLN A 124 -24.35 33.21 -50.25
CA GLN A 124 -23.31 33.29 -49.19
C GLN A 124 -21.92 33.71 -49.70
N ALA A 125 -21.59 33.39 -50.96
CA ALA A 125 -20.31 33.81 -51.56
C ALA A 125 -20.25 35.31 -51.92
N SER A 126 -21.40 35.96 -52.08
CA SER A 126 -21.51 37.40 -52.35
C SER A 126 -22.77 37.99 -51.71
N PRO A 127 -22.82 38.09 -50.37
CA PRO A 127 -24.04 38.45 -49.67
C PRO A 127 -24.24 39.97 -49.59
N LEU A 128 -23.20 40.77 -49.84
CA LEU A 128 -23.22 42.23 -49.73
C LEU A 128 -23.89 42.87 -50.95
N MET A 129 -24.87 43.75 -50.72
CA MET A 129 -25.61 44.39 -51.80
C MET A 129 -25.93 45.87 -51.56
N CYS A 130 -25.93 46.64 -52.65
CA CYS A 130 -26.46 48.00 -52.70
C CYS A 130 -27.95 48.01 -53.08
N CYS A 131 -28.58 49.19 -53.05
CA CYS A 131 -29.99 49.34 -53.43
C CYS A 131 -30.30 48.81 -54.84
N VAL A 132 -29.42 49.02 -55.83
CA VAL A 132 -29.62 48.54 -57.21
C VAL A 132 -29.54 47.02 -57.29
N CYS A 133 -28.56 46.40 -56.60
CA CYS A 133 -28.44 44.94 -56.54
C CYS A 133 -29.67 44.26 -55.93
N LYS A 134 -30.30 44.92 -54.94
CA LYS A 134 -31.51 44.46 -54.27
C LYS A 134 -32.77 44.62 -55.13
N GLU A 135 -32.94 45.75 -55.82
CA GLU A 135 -34.18 46.07 -56.52
C GLU A 135 -34.24 45.55 -57.96
N TYR A 136 -33.10 45.56 -58.67
CA TYR A 136 -33.01 45.26 -60.10
C TYR A 136 -31.90 44.26 -60.46
N GLY A 137 -31.08 43.87 -59.48
CA GLY A 137 -29.92 43.00 -59.69
C GLY A 137 -30.14 41.56 -59.26
N LYS A 138 -29.03 40.86 -59.01
CA LYS A 138 -29.01 39.41 -58.72
C LYS A 138 -29.69 38.99 -57.40
N HIS A 139 -30.07 39.94 -56.56
CA HIS A 139 -30.70 39.69 -55.26
C HIS A 139 -32.19 40.10 -55.23
N GLN A 140 -32.79 40.30 -56.40
CA GLN A 140 -34.19 40.70 -56.51
C GLN A 140 -35.12 39.65 -55.89
N GLY A 141 -35.89 40.07 -54.88
CA GLY A 141 -36.84 39.20 -54.18
C GLY A 141 -36.23 38.30 -53.11
N HIS A 142 -34.92 38.38 -52.84
CA HIS A 142 -34.27 37.57 -51.79
C HIS A 142 -34.50 38.16 -50.39
N LYS A 143 -34.45 37.29 -49.36
CA LYS A 143 -34.50 37.72 -47.97
C LYS A 143 -33.24 38.51 -47.62
N HIS A 144 -33.40 39.61 -46.88
CA HIS A 144 -32.29 40.51 -46.58
C HIS A 144 -32.43 41.24 -45.24
N SER A 145 -31.29 41.68 -44.70
CA SER A 145 -31.20 42.59 -43.56
C SER A 145 -30.35 43.82 -43.93
N VAL A 146 -30.39 44.85 -43.08
CA VAL A 146 -29.52 46.02 -43.19
C VAL A 146 -28.13 45.61 -42.70
N LEU A 147 -27.08 46.03 -43.40
CA LEU A 147 -25.69 45.62 -43.12
C LEU A 147 -25.22 46.00 -41.72
N GLU A 148 -25.53 47.22 -41.27
CA GLU A 148 -25.06 47.76 -39.99
C GLU A 148 -25.49 46.93 -38.76
N PRO A 149 -26.78 46.62 -38.55
CA PRO A 149 -27.21 45.79 -37.42
C PRO A 149 -26.67 44.35 -37.50
N GLU A 150 -26.59 43.75 -38.70
CA GLU A 150 -26.04 42.40 -38.88
C GLU A 150 -24.54 42.35 -38.54
N ALA A 151 -23.77 43.33 -39.03
CA ALA A 151 -22.35 43.44 -38.71
C ALA A 151 -22.12 43.69 -37.22
N ASN A 152 -22.97 44.49 -36.57
CA ASN A 152 -22.88 44.72 -35.12
C ASN A 152 -23.21 43.45 -34.32
N GLN A 153 -24.17 42.63 -34.76
CA GLN A 153 -24.47 41.35 -34.14
C GLN A 153 -23.31 40.35 -34.27
N ILE A 154 -22.69 40.27 -35.46
CA ILE A 154 -21.52 39.40 -35.68
C ILE A 154 -20.34 39.88 -34.84
N ARG A 155 -20.07 41.19 -34.77
CA ARG A 155 -19.03 41.76 -33.91
C ARG A 155 -19.25 41.41 -32.44
N ALA A 156 -20.48 41.54 -31.94
CA ALA A 156 -20.82 41.15 -30.57
C ALA A 156 -20.53 39.66 -30.31
N SER A 157 -20.96 38.77 -31.21
CA SER A 157 -20.68 37.34 -31.11
C SER A 157 -19.17 37.02 -31.13
N ILE A 158 -18.39 37.69 -31.98
CA ILE A 158 -16.93 37.54 -32.01
C ILE A 158 -16.29 38.02 -30.71
N LEU A 159 -16.75 39.13 -30.15
CA LEU A 159 -16.27 39.65 -28.86
C LEU A 159 -16.57 38.68 -27.71
N ASP A 160 -17.76 38.08 -27.69
CA ASP A 160 -18.15 37.08 -26.70
C ASP A 160 -17.28 35.82 -26.83
N MET A 161 -17.09 35.29 -28.04
CA MET A 161 -16.20 34.15 -28.28
C MET A 161 -14.76 34.45 -27.88
N ALA A 162 -14.26 35.64 -28.21
CA ALA A 162 -12.91 36.05 -27.82
C ALA A 162 -12.77 36.15 -26.29
N HIS A 163 -13.83 36.57 -25.58
CA HIS A 163 -13.85 36.54 -24.12
C HIS A 163 -13.79 35.11 -23.58
N CYS A 164 -14.62 34.20 -24.10
CA CYS A 164 -14.59 32.78 -23.70
C CYS A 164 -13.21 32.14 -23.91
N ILE A 165 -12.56 32.42 -25.05
CA ILE A 165 -11.21 31.90 -25.34
C ILE A 165 -10.18 32.42 -24.32
N ARG A 166 -10.25 33.69 -23.94
CA ARG A 166 -9.34 34.26 -22.93
C ARG A 166 -9.52 33.59 -21.58
N THR A 167 -10.75 33.45 -21.11
CA THR A 167 -11.05 32.75 -19.83
C THR A 167 -10.56 31.31 -19.85
N PHE A 168 -10.82 30.58 -20.94
CA PHE A 168 -10.34 29.21 -21.08
C PHE A 168 -8.81 29.11 -21.08
N THR A 169 -8.12 30.08 -21.68
CA THR A 169 -6.65 30.14 -21.68
C THR A 169 -6.09 30.36 -20.27
N GLU A 170 -6.74 31.19 -19.46
CA GLU A 170 -6.39 31.40 -18.05
C GLU A 170 -6.56 30.12 -17.23
N GLU A 171 -7.68 29.41 -17.42
CA GLU A 171 -7.96 28.14 -16.75
C GLU A 171 -6.92 27.05 -17.10
N ILE A 172 -6.56 26.91 -18.38
CA ILE A 172 -5.51 25.99 -18.82
C ILE A 172 -4.16 26.35 -18.17
N SER A 173 -3.83 27.64 -18.13
CA SER A 173 -2.56 28.11 -17.57
C SER A 173 -2.48 27.84 -16.06
N ASP A 174 -3.59 28.02 -15.33
CA ASP A 174 -3.73 27.64 -13.93
C ASP A 174 -3.54 26.14 -13.73
N TYR A 175 -4.17 25.33 -14.59
CA TYR A 175 -4.06 23.88 -14.50
C TYR A 175 -2.63 23.39 -14.79
N SER A 176 -1.97 23.97 -15.80
CA SER A 176 -0.58 23.68 -16.13
C SER A 176 0.35 23.99 -14.95
N ARG A 177 0.19 25.14 -14.28
CA ARG A 177 0.97 25.47 -13.08
C ARG A 177 0.76 24.46 -11.95
N LYS A 178 -0.48 24.03 -11.73
CA LYS A 178 -0.79 22.99 -10.72
C LYS A 178 -0.11 21.66 -11.05
N LEU A 179 -0.14 21.23 -12.32
CA LEU A 179 0.53 20.00 -12.74
C LEU A 179 2.04 20.06 -12.50
N VAL A 180 2.69 21.18 -12.86
CA VAL A 180 4.12 21.37 -12.59
C VAL A 180 4.43 21.30 -11.09
N GLY A 181 3.61 21.93 -10.25
CA GLY A 181 3.78 21.84 -8.79
C GLY A 181 3.64 20.42 -8.25
N ILE A 182 2.71 19.63 -8.77
CA ILE A 182 2.55 18.22 -8.39
C ILE A 182 3.77 17.40 -8.81
N VAL A 183 4.27 17.58 -10.04
CA VAL A 183 5.49 16.91 -10.51
C VAL A 183 6.67 17.22 -9.59
N GLN A 184 6.87 18.49 -9.24
CA GLN A 184 7.94 18.90 -8.32
C GLN A 184 7.77 18.31 -6.91
N HIS A 185 6.55 18.16 -6.39
CA HIS A 185 6.30 17.49 -5.12
C HIS A 185 6.57 15.98 -5.16
N ILE A 186 6.40 15.35 -6.32
CA ILE A 186 6.70 13.92 -6.51
C ILE A 186 8.20 13.69 -6.63
N GLU A 187 8.85 14.44 -7.53
CA GLU A 187 10.27 14.28 -7.85
C GLU A 187 11.19 14.86 -6.77
N GLY A 188 10.76 15.94 -6.11
CA GLY A 188 11.61 16.76 -5.27
C GLY A 188 12.25 17.88 -6.08
N GLY A 189 13.31 18.49 -5.55
CA GLY A 189 14.04 19.52 -6.27
C GLY A 189 15.29 19.96 -5.54
N GLU A 190 15.99 20.93 -6.09
CA GLU A 190 17.18 21.50 -5.47
C GLU A 190 16.84 22.85 -4.84
N GLN A 191 17.19 23.03 -3.57
CA GLN A 191 17.01 24.27 -2.84
C GLN A 191 18.37 24.89 -2.55
N ILE A 192 18.54 26.15 -2.91
CA ILE A 192 19.74 26.91 -2.59
C ILE A 192 19.63 27.38 -1.15
N VAL A 193 20.52 26.89 -0.29
CA VAL A 193 20.62 27.28 1.11
C VAL A 193 21.87 28.16 1.24
N GLU A 194 21.73 29.33 1.85
CA GLU A 194 22.86 30.18 2.19
C GLU A 194 23.34 29.86 3.59
N ASP A 195 24.59 29.41 3.72
CA ASP A 195 25.24 29.26 5.01
C ASP A 195 25.43 30.62 5.68
N GLY A 196 25.57 30.65 7.00
CA GLY A 196 25.76 31.87 7.81
C GLY A 196 27.00 32.73 7.47
N VAL A 197 27.79 32.32 6.48
CA VAL A 197 28.96 33.03 5.93
C VAL A 197 28.65 33.64 4.54
N GLY A 198 27.42 33.51 4.04
CA GLY A 198 26.97 34.07 2.75
C GLY A 198 27.39 33.26 1.52
N MET A 199 27.71 31.98 1.70
CA MET A 199 27.96 31.05 0.59
C MET A 199 26.71 30.22 0.33
N ALA A 200 26.25 30.25 -0.92
CA ALA A 200 25.06 29.54 -1.36
C ALA A 200 25.44 28.14 -1.87
N HIS A 201 24.94 27.08 -1.24
CA HIS A 201 25.06 25.71 -1.72
C HIS A 201 23.70 25.12 -2.07
N THR A 202 23.69 24.19 -3.02
CA THR A 202 22.47 23.56 -3.51
C THR A 202 22.24 22.26 -2.76
N GLU A 203 21.17 22.19 -1.95
CA GLU A 203 20.74 20.97 -1.26
C GLU A 203 19.59 20.31 -2.02
N HIS A 204 19.69 19.00 -2.21
CA HIS A 204 18.60 18.22 -2.80
C HIS A 204 17.50 18.00 -1.75
N VAL A 205 16.32 18.57 -1.99
CA VAL A 205 15.12 18.38 -1.18
C VAL A 205 14.37 17.15 -1.71
N PRO A 206 14.25 16.08 -0.91
CA PRO A 206 13.62 14.83 -1.33
C PRO A 206 12.12 15.01 -1.58
N GLY A 207 11.66 14.51 -2.72
CA GLY A 207 10.24 14.44 -3.06
C GLY A 207 9.50 13.30 -2.34
N THR A 208 8.18 13.24 -2.54
CA THR A 208 7.36 12.15 -1.99
C THR A 208 7.75 10.77 -2.53
N ALA A 209 8.29 10.68 -3.76
CA ALA A 209 8.79 9.42 -4.31
C ALA A 209 10.02 8.88 -3.57
N GLU A 210 10.95 9.76 -3.19
CA GLU A 210 12.13 9.37 -2.42
C GLU A 210 11.76 8.97 -0.99
N ASN A 211 10.84 9.70 -0.37
CA ASN A 211 10.30 9.33 0.94
C ASN A 211 9.64 7.95 0.91
N ALA A 212 8.82 7.65 -0.11
CA ALA A 212 8.21 6.33 -0.26
C ALA A 212 9.27 5.21 -0.42
N ARG A 213 10.31 5.44 -1.24
CA ARG A 213 11.44 4.50 -1.37
C ARG A 213 12.17 4.32 -0.03
N SER A 214 12.38 5.39 0.72
CA SER A 214 13.00 5.36 2.05
C SER A 214 12.18 4.55 3.04
N CYS A 215 10.86 4.74 3.08
CA CYS A 215 9.95 3.95 3.92
C CYS A 215 10.03 2.44 3.60
N VAL A 216 10.06 2.08 2.31
CA VAL A 216 10.20 0.67 1.90
C VAL A 216 11.56 0.11 2.35
N ARG A 217 12.65 0.84 2.15
CA ARG A 217 13.98 0.42 2.61
C ARG A 217 14.04 0.25 4.13
N ALA A 218 13.48 1.21 4.88
CA ALA A 218 13.43 1.17 6.33
C ALA A 218 12.63 -0.06 6.83
N TYR A 219 11.48 -0.35 6.22
CA TYR A 219 10.68 -1.53 6.54
C TYR A 219 11.47 -2.84 6.35
N PHE A 220 12.14 -3.00 5.21
CA PHE A 220 12.94 -4.21 4.96
C PHE A 220 14.20 -4.28 5.82
N SER A 221 14.79 -3.14 6.19
CA SER A 221 15.91 -3.09 7.14
C SER A 221 15.50 -3.58 8.52
N ASP A 222 14.36 -3.10 9.04
CA ASP A 222 13.81 -3.52 10.34
C ASP A 222 13.41 -5.01 10.34
N LEU A 223 12.85 -5.49 9.23
CA LEU A 223 12.55 -6.90 9.04
C LEU A 223 13.83 -7.75 9.05
N HIS A 224 14.90 -7.31 8.38
CA HIS A 224 16.17 -8.02 8.35
C HIS A 224 16.82 -8.06 9.74
N GLU A 225 16.82 -6.94 10.48
CA GLU A 225 17.32 -6.88 11.86
C GLU A 225 16.52 -7.82 12.79
N THR A 226 15.19 -7.85 12.63
CA THR A 226 14.33 -8.79 13.36
C THR A 226 14.68 -10.25 13.05
N LEU A 227 14.90 -10.58 11.78
CA LEU A 227 15.28 -11.93 11.36
C LEU A 227 16.67 -12.32 11.90
N CYS A 228 17.65 -11.43 11.85
CA CYS A 228 18.97 -11.67 12.44
C CYS A 228 18.87 -11.97 13.94
N ARG A 229 18.06 -11.21 14.68
CA ARG A 229 17.83 -11.46 16.11
C ARG A 229 17.13 -12.80 16.36
N GLN A 230 16.18 -13.18 15.50
CA GLN A 230 15.52 -14.50 15.59
C GLN A 230 16.51 -15.63 15.33
N GLU A 231 17.41 -15.48 14.36
CA GLU A 231 18.49 -16.43 14.08
C GLU A 231 19.45 -16.58 15.28
N GLU A 232 19.92 -15.48 15.86
CA GLU A 232 20.76 -15.52 17.06
C GLU A 232 20.07 -16.21 18.24
N MET A 233 18.79 -15.93 18.45
CA MET A 233 17.99 -16.61 19.48
C MET A 233 17.86 -18.11 19.20
N ALA A 234 17.59 -18.49 17.95
CA ALA A 234 17.49 -19.88 17.52
C ALA A 234 18.79 -20.65 17.75
N LEU A 235 19.94 -20.07 17.37
CA LEU A 235 21.25 -20.66 17.61
C LEU A 235 21.55 -20.80 19.11
N SER A 236 21.19 -19.80 19.92
CA SER A 236 21.35 -19.87 21.38
C SER A 236 20.58 -21.02 22.03
N VAL A 237 19.38 -21.34 21.51
CA VAL A 237 18.60 -22.51 21.96
C VAL A 237 19.32 -23.81 21.60
N VAL A 238 19.91 -23.90 20.40
CA VAL A 238 20.73 -25.05 19.98
C VAL A 238 21.94 -25.22 20.89
N ASP A 239 22.69 -24.15 21.12
CA ASP A 239 23.85 -24.18 22.00
C ASP A 239 23.48 -24.58 23.42
N ALA A 240 22.35 -24.10 23.94
CA ALA A 240 21.86 -24.48 25.27
C ALA A 240 21.57 -25.98 25.35
N HIS A 241 20.83 -26.52 24.38
CA HIS A 241 20.51 -27.95 24.34
C HIS A 241 21.77 -28.82 24.19
N VAL A 242 22.70 -28.44 23.31
CA VAL A 242 23.99 -29.13 23.14
C VAL A 242 24.76 -29.14 24.45
N ARG A 243 24.87 -27.98 25.12
CA ARG A 243 25.57 -27.88 26.42
C ARG A 243 24.94 -28.80 27.46
N GLU A 244 23.62 -28.77 27.61
CA GLU A 244 22.91 -29.62 28.57
C GLU A 244 23.12 -31.12 28.27
N LYS A 245 22.98 -31.54 27.01
CA LYS A 245 23.20 -32.93 26.57
C LYS A 245 24.64 -33.36 26.84
N LEU A 246 25.63 -32.52 26.56
CA LEU A 246 27.04 -32.81 26.82
C LEU A 246 27.38 -32.88 28.31
N ILE A 247 26.84 -31.97 29.13
CA ILE A 247 27.02 -32.00 30.60
C ILE A 247 26.45 -33.30 31.15
N TRP A 248 25.23 -33.66 30.74
CA TRP A 248 24.60 -34.90 31.16
C TRP A 248 25.41 -36.14 30.75
N LEU A 249 25.85 -36.22 29.49
CA LEU A 249 26.67 -37.34 29.00
C LEU A 249 28.01 -37.46 29.74
N ARG A 250 28.68 -36.33 30.03
CA ARG A 250 29.92 -36.32 30.81
C ARG A 250 29.70 -36.77 32.24
N GLN A 251 28.60 -36.34 32.88
CA GLN A 251 28.25 -36.81 34.22
C GLN A 251 28.03 -38.33 34.25
N GLN A 252 27.29 -38.87 33.28
CA GLN A 252 27.09 -40.32 33.16
C GLN A 252 28.41 -41.07 32.94
N GLN A 253 29.33 -40.50 32.17
CA GLN A 253 30.67 -41.07 31.97
C GLN A 253 31.48 -41.09 33.27
N GLU A 254 31.43 -40.03 34.07
CA GLU A 254 32.10 -39.95 35.38
C GLU A 254 31.51 -40.95 36.37
N ASP A 255 30.18 -41.02 36.48
CA ASP A 255 29.46 -41.96 37.34
C ASP A 255 29.82 -43.42 36.99
N MET A 256 29.90 -43.74 35.69
CA MET A 256 30.31 -45.06 35.22
C MET A 256 31.79 -45.36 35.53
N THR A 257 32.67 -44.36 35.49
CA THR A 257 34.08 -44.50 35.89
C THR A 257 34.21 -44.80 37.39
N ILE A 258 33.40 -44.13 38.23
CA ILE A 258 33.35 -44.38 39.68
C ILE A 258 32.85 -45.81 39.95
N LEU A 259 31.79 -46.25 39.27
CA LEU A 259 31.27 -47.61 39.42
C LEU A 259 32.32 -48.65 39.03
N LEU A 260 33.01 -48.47 37.89
CA LEU A 260 34.08 -49.37 37.46
C LEU A 260 35.20 -49.47 38.50
N SER A 261 35.57 -48.36 39.13
CA SER A 261 36.56 -48.33 40.22
C SER A 261 36.07 -49.10 41.47
N GLN A 262 34.80 -48.93 41.85
CA GLN A 262 34.18 -49.65 42.98
C GLN A 262 34.14 -51.16 42.73
N VAL A 263 33.74 -51.57 41.52
CA VAL A 263 33.75 -52.98 41.09
C VAL A 263 35.16 -53.53 41.13
N SER A 264 36.14 -52.84 40.55
CA SER A 264 37.54 -53.28 40.57
C SER A 264 38.09 -53.43 41.98
N THR A 265 37.76 -52.51 42.89
CA THR A 265 38.19 -52.55 44.29
C THR A 265 37.56 -53.73 45.03
N ALA A 266 36.26 -53.98 44.80
CA ALA A 266 35.56 -55.12 45.39
C ALA A 266 36.12 -56.46 44.88
N CYS A 267 36.41 -56.58 43.58
CA CYS A 267 37.06 -57.76 43.01
C CYS A 267 38.42 -58.02 43.67
N LEU A 268 39.28 -57.00 43.74
CA LEU A 268 40.60 -57.12 44.38
C LEU A 268 40.48 -57.52 45.85
N HIS A 269 39.51 -56.97 46.58
CA HIS A 269 39.26 -57.32 47.97
C HIS A 269 38.78 -58.78 48.14
N CYS A 270 37.92 -59.26 47.24
CA CYS A 270 37.49 -60.65 47.20
C CYS A 270 38.66 -61.59 46.91
N GLU A 271 39.47 -61.29 45.89
CA GLU A 271 40.67 -62.07 45.54
C GLU A 271 41.67 -62.14 46.70
N LYS A 272 41.93 -61.00 47.36
CA LYS A 272 42.84 -60.95 48.50
C LYS A 272 42.32 -61.77 49.68
N THR A 273 41.02 -61.72 49.94
CA THR A 273 40.40 -62.50 51.03
C THR A 273 40.46 -64.00 50.75
N LEU A 274 40.25 -64.41 49.49
CA LEU A 274 40.35 -65.82 49.06
C LEU A 274 41.74 -66.44 49.29
N GLN A 275 42.79 -65.63 49.39
CA GLN A 275 44.16 -66.09 49.66
C GLN A 275 44.52 -66.15 51.16
N GLN A 276 43.62 -65.74 52.06
CA GLN A 276 43.87 -65.77 53.51
C GLN A 276 43.49 -67.11 54.15
N ASP A 277 43.88 -67.32 55.41
CA ASP A 277 43.48 -68.50 56.20
C ASP A 277 41.98 -68.53 56.49
N ASP A 278 41.44 -69.74 56.72
CA ASP A 278 40.00 -69.99 56.92
C ASP A 278 39.36 -69.09 57.97
N CYS A 279 40.07 -68.78 59.07
CA CYS A 279 39.56 -67.93 60.13
C CYS A 279 39.36 -66.48 59.65
N ARG A 280 40.30 -65.94 58.86
CA ARG A 280 40.20 -64.59 58.29
C ARG A 280 39.08 -64.47 57.25
N VAL A 281 38.91 -65.50 56.42
CA VAL A 281 37.81 -65.56 55.42
C VAL A 281 36.45 -65.48 56.12
N VAL A 282 36.26 -66.23 57.21
CA VAL A 282 35.01 -66.21 57.98
C VAL A 282 34.73 -64.84 58.60
N LEU A 283 35.77 -64.16 59.11
CA LEU A 283 35.64 -62.80 59.66
C LEU A 283 35.29 -61.75 58.59
N ALA A 284 35.80 -61.90 57.37
CA ALA A 284 35.55 -60.97 56.25
C ALA A 284 34.17 -61.16 55.58
N LYS A 285 33.46 -62.27 55.86
CA LYS A 285 32.16 -62.61 55.23
C LYS A 285 31.16 -61.46 55.25
N GLN A 286 30.95 -60.82 56.40
CA GLN A 286 29.95 -59.74 56.53
C GLN A 286 30.31 -58.51 55.69
N GLU A 287 31.60 -58.17 55.63
CA GLU A 287 32.09 -57.02 54.87
C GLU A 287 31.95 -57.25 53.35
N ILE A 288 32.36 -58.43 52.87
CA ILE A 288 32.22 -58.82 51.45
C ILE A 288 30.76 -58.90 51.01
N THR A 289 29.90 -59.49 51.84
CA THR A 289 28.47 -59.61 51.50
C THR A 289 27.84 -58.23 51.35
N ARG A 290 28.17 -57.29 52.23
CA ARG A 290 27.69 -55.90 52.16
C ARG A 290 28.21 -55.16 50.92
N LEU A 291 29.47 -55.37 50.55
CA LEU A 291 30.07 -54.82 49.32
C LEU A 291 29.34 -55.32 48.08
N LEU A 292 29.09 -56.63 47.99
CA LEU A 292 28.37 -57.25 46.87
C LEU A 292 26.92 -56.77 46.77
N GLU A 293 26.19 -56.68 47.89
CA GLU A 293 24.82 -56.16 47.93
C GLU A 293 24.75 -54.70 47.44
N THR A 294 25.77 -53.89 47.76
CA THR A 294 25.85 -52.48 47.32
C THR A 294 26.04 -52.39 45.81
N LEU A 295 26.97 -53.18 45.25
CA LEU A 295 27.21 -53.24 43.80
C LEU A 295 25.99 -53.78 43.04
N GLN A 296 25.30 -54.77 43.59
CA GLN A 296 24.12 -55.38 42.96
C GLN A 296 22.94 -54.40 42.89
N LYS A 297 22.75 -53.56 43.91
CA LYS A 297 21.77 -52.45 43.85
C LYS A 297 22.13 -51.42 42.78
N GLN A 298 23.41 -51.04 42.68
CA GLN A 298 23.86 -50.09 41.66
C GLN A 298 23.69 -50.67 40.24
N GLN A 299 23.95 -51.97 40.05
CA GLN A 299 23.75 -52.66 38.77
C GLN A 299 22.28 -52.59 38.30
N GLN A 300 21.31 -52.81 39.19
CA GLN A 300 19.89 -52.70 38.84
C GLN A 300 19.51 -51.29 38.38
N GLN A 301 19.95 -50.26 39.10
CA GLN A 301 19.73 -48.87 38.71
C GLN A 301 20.32 -48.54 37.34
N PHE A 302 21.51 -49.04 37.04
CA PHE A 302 22.13 -48.84 35.72
C PHE A 302 21.40 -49.58 34.60
N THR A 303 20.89 -50.78 34.87
CA THR A 303 20.17 -51.58 33.86
C THR A 303 18.86 -50.88 33.46
N GLU A 304 18.13 -50.35 34.45
CA GLU A 304 16.92 -49.54 34.19
C GLU A 304 17.23 -48.24 33.44
N LEU A 305 18.38 -47.62 33.70
CA LEU A 305 18.79 -46.41 32.97
C LEU A 305 19.22 -46.71 31.53
N ALA A 306 19.97 -47.81 31.32
CA ALA A 306 20.54 -48.17 30.03
C ALA A 306 19.48 -48.43 28.95
N ASP A 307 18.33 -48.98 29.34
CA ASP A 307 17.18 -49.18 28.44
C ASP A 307 16.56 -47.86 27.94
N HIS A 308 16.85 -46.73 28.61
CA HIS A 308 16.35 -45.40 28.27
C HIS A 308 17.39 -44.48 27.62
N VAL A 309 18.68 -44.86 27.58
CA VAL A 309 19.71 -44.07 26.91
C VAL A 309 19.73 -44.39 25.41
N GLN A 310 19.01 -43.58 24.62
CA GLN A 310 19.25 -43.54 23.18
C GLN A 310 20.60 -42.87 22.90
N LEU A 311 21.58 -43.65 22.44
CA LEU A 311 22.93 -43.18 22.04
C LEU A 311 22.94 -42.37 20.74
N ASP A 312 21.81 -41.82 20.32
CA ASP A 312 21.73 -41.04 19.09
C ASP A 312 22.43 -39.68 19.28
N ALA A 313 23.48 -39.48 18.49
CA ALA A 313 24.25 -38.24 18.45
C ALA A 313 23.50 -37.11 17.71
N SER A 314 22.41 -37.43 17.00
CA SER A 314 21.65 -36.45 16.25
C SER A 314 21.02 -35.39 17.17
N ILE A 315 20.87 -34.19 16.62
CA ILE A 315 20.16 -33.06 17.22
C ILE A 315 19.03 -32.72 16.25
N PRO A 316 17.85 -33.33 16.41
CA PRO A 316 16.70 -33.06 15.55
C PRO A 316 16.23 -31.62 15.78
N VAL A 317 16.29 -30.81 14.73
CA VAL A 317 15.84 -29.40 14.70
C VAL A 317 14.58 -29.30 13.85
N THR A 318 13.60 -28.54 14.33
CA THR A 318 12.39 -28.22 13.55
C THR A 318 12.08 -26.74 13.67
N PHE A 319 11.70 -26.10 12.57
CA PHE A 319 11.37 -24.68 12.49
C PHE A 319 9.86 -24.47 12.48
N THR A 320 9.41 -23.44 13.20
CA THR A 320 8.01 -22.99 13.20
C THR A 320 7.79 -21.86 12.18
N LYS A 321 6.53 -21.56 11.85
CA LYS A 321 6.16 -20.46 10.94
C LYS A 321 6.52 -19.07 11.47
N ASP A 322 6.70 -18.92 12.78
CA ASP A 322 7.18 -17.71 13.45
C ASP A 322 8.70 -17.71 13.70
N ASN A 323 9.45 -18.53 12.93
CA ASN A 323 10.91 -18.66 12.99
C ASN A 323 11.46 -19.09 14.36
N ARG A 324 10.68 -19.83 15.15
CA ARG A 324 11.16 -20.44 16.40
C ARG A 324 11.77 -21.80 16.11
N VAL A 325 12.76 -22.17 16.92
CA VAL A 325 13.45 -23.45 16.84
C VAL A 325 12.99 -24.36 17.97
N HIS A 326 12.57 -25.57 17.59
CA HIS A 326 12.36 -26.69 18.51
C HIS A 326 13.49 -27.69 18.39
N ILE A 327 13.95 -28.21 19.54
CA ILE A 327 15.04 -29.19 19.62
C ILE A 327 14.58 -30.38 20.44
N GLY A 328 14.50 -31.54 19.80
CA GLY A 328 14.08 -32.78 20.43
C GLY A 328 13.49 -33.77 19.42
N PRO A 329 13.51 -35.08 19.73
CA PRO A 329 13.07 -36.12 18.79
C PRO A 329 11.59 -36.01 18.42
N LYS A 330 10.79 -35.39 19.29
CA LYS A 330 9.36 -35.15 19.09
C LYS A 330 8.99 -33.76 19.60
N MET A 331 8.10 -33.07 18.89
CA MET A 331 7.56 -31.79 19.35
C MET A 331 6.52 -32.06 20.45
N GLU A 332 6.72 -31.46 21.62
CA GLU A 332 5.80 -31.61 22.74
C GLU A 332 4.61 -30.67 22.57
N ILE A 333 3.42 -31.25 22.42
CA ILE A 333 2.18 -30.53 22.20
C ILE A 333 1.28 -30.74 23.41
N ARG A 334 0.92 -29.66 24.09
CA ARG A 334 -0.04 -29.69 25.19
C ARG A 334 -1.45 -29.61 24.62
N VAL A 335 -2.23 -30.65 24.89
CA VAL A 335 -3.62 -30.78 24.45
C VAL A 335 -4.50 -30.89 25.68
N VAL A 336 -5.64 -30.20 25.68
CA VAL A 336 -6.64 -30.35 26.75
C VAL A 336 -7.88 -31.01 26.16
N THR A 337 -8.31 -32.12 26.75
CA THR A 337 -9.51 -32.86 26.35
C THR A 337 -10.68 -32.50 27.25
N LEU A 338 -11.71 -31.89 26.67
CA LEU A 338 -12.86 -31.31 27.34
C LEU A 338 -14.17 -31.84 26.72
N GLY A 339 -15.28 -31.59 27.40
CA GLY A 339 -16.60 -32.11 26.99
C GLY A 339 -17.38 -32.67 28.18
N LEU A 340 -18.66 -32.99 27.94
CA LEU A 340 -19.57 -33.41 28.99
C LEU A 340 -19.15 -34.74 29.65
N ASP A 341 -19.62 -34.98 30.86
CA ASP A 341 -19.52 -36.27 31.52
C ASP A 341 -20.19 -37.37 30.68
N GLY A 342 -19.57 -38.55 30.61
CA GLY A 342 -20.09 -39.68 29.83
C GLY A 342 -19.80 -39.62 28.32
N ALA A 343 -19.24 -38.52 27.80
CA ALA A 343 -18.93 -38.39 26.36
C ALA A 343 -17.82 -39.32 25.85
N GLY A 344 -16.99 -39.89 26.75
CA GLY A 344 -15.95 -40.87 26.40
C GLY A 344 -14.53 -40.32 26.30
N LYS A 345 -14.26 -39.11 26.83
CA LYS A 345 -12.91 -38.48 26.84
C LYS A 345 -11.79 -39.41 27.32
N THR A 346 -11.95 -39.97 28.52
CA THR A 346 -10.97 -40.87 29.14
C THR A 346 -10.80 -42.16 28.36
N THR A 347 -11.89 -42.70 27.79
CA THR A 347 -11.84 -43.90 26.94
C THR A 347 -11.04 -43.63 25.66
N ILE A 348 -11.25 -42.48 25.01
CA ILE A 348 -10.46 -42.06 23.84
C ILE A 348 -8.98 -41.96 24.22
N LEU A 349 -8.66 -41.34 25.36
CA LEU A 349 -7.28 -41.18 25.80
C LEU A 349 -6.57 -42.52 25.99
N PHE A 350 -7.18 -43.47 26.70
CA PHE A 350 -6.57 -44.78 26.92
C PHE A 350 -6.49 -45.61 25.63
N LYS A 351 -7.50 -45.51 24.76
CA LYS A 351 -7.48 -46.14 23.45
C LYS A 351 -6.32 -45.63 22.60
N LEU A 352 -6.05 -44.32 22.62
CA LEU A 352 -4.92 -43.73 21.92
C LEU A 352 -3.56 -44.09 22.53
N LYS A 353 -3.48 -44.29 23.85
CA LYS A 353 -2.23 -44.58 24.56
C LYS A 353 -1.80 -46.05 24.47
N GLN A 354 -2.72 -46.98 24.66
CA GLN A 354 -2.41 -48.41 24.87
C GLN A 354 -3.16 -49.35 23.92
N ASP A 355 -3.96 -48.81 22.99
CA ASP A 355 -4.92 -49.55 22.15
C ASP A 355 -5.92 -50.43 22.95
N GLU A 356 -5.98 -50.24 24.27
CA GLU A 356 -6.84 -50.99 25.17
C GLU A 356 -8.14 -50.23 25.47
N PHE A 357 -9.24 -50.97 25.51
CA PHE A 357 -10.51 -50.48 26.01
C PHE A 357 -10.57 -50.65 27.53
N MET A 358 -10.52 -49.55 28.27
CA MET A 358 -10.83 -49.55 29.70
C MET A 358 -12.29 -49.19 29.96
N GLN A 359 -12.94 -49.94 30.86
CA GLN A 359 -14.29 -49.59 31.31
C GLN A 359 -14.28 -48.20 31.96
N PRO A 360 -15.16 -47.28 31.54
CA PRO A 360 -15.09 -45.89 31.98
C PRO A 360 -15.51 -45.75 33.45
N ILE A 361 -14.57 -45.30 34.29
CA ILE A 361 -14.85 -44.77 35.63
C ILE A 361 -14.93 -43.24 35.51
N PRO A 362 -15.94 -42.57 36.08
CA PRO A 362 -16.03 -41.11 35.98
C PRO A 362 -14.79 -40.41 36.57
N THR A 363 -14.06 -39.66 35.75
CA THR A 363 -12.85 -38.94 36.15
C THR A 363 -13.15 -37.91 37.25
N ILE A 364 -12.41 -38.01 38.35
CA ILE A 364 -12.43 -37.05 39.46
C ILE A 364 -11.22 -36.13 39.25
N GLY A 365 -11.47 -34.85 39.00
CA GLY A 365 -10.39 -33.89 38.72
C GLY A 365 -9.88 -34.01 37.29
N PHE A 366 -8.66 -34.50 37.11
CA PHE A 366 -7.97 -34.60 35.82
C PHE A 366 -7.03 -35.80 35.76
N ASN A 367 -6.69 -36.23 34.54
CA ASN A 367 -5.65 -37.21 34.23
C ASN A 367 -4.68 -36.59 33.21
N VAL A 368 -3.38 -36.92 33.28
CA VAL A 368 -2.38 -36.45 32.33
C VAL A 368 -1.68 -37.65 31.74
N GLU A 369 -1.70 -37.73 30.41
CA GLU A 369 -1.08 -38.83 29.70
C GLU A 369 -0.33 -38.33 28.48
N THR A 370 0.77 -39.02 28.19
CA THR A 370 1.57 -38.75 27.00
C THR A 370 1.22 -39.77 25.93
N VAL A 371 0.82 -39.30 24.75
CA VAL A 371 0.58 -40.11 23.56
C VAL A 371 1.56 -39.70 22.48
N GLU A 372 2.34 -40.66 21.99
CA GLU A 372 3.23 -40.42 20.86
C GLU A 372 2.52 -40.77 19.56
N TYR A 373 2.46 -39.82 18.64
CA TYR A 373 1.86 -40.04 17.33
C TYR A 373 2.69 -39.33 16.26
N LYS A 374 3.22 -40.13 15.33
CA LYS A 374 4.26 -39.69 14.38
C LYS A 374 5.45 -39.08 15.12
N ASN A 375 5.83 -37.86 14.79
CA ASN A 375 6.90 -37.10 15.42
C ASN A 375 6.40 -36.04 16.43
N LEU A 376 5.14 -36.17 16.87
CA LEU A 376 4.57 -35.35 17.93
C LEU A 376 4.41 -36.18 19.20
N LYS A 377 4.68 -35.54 20.32
CA LYS A 377 4.44 -36.07 21.65
C LYS A 377 3.33 -35.25 22.28
N PHE A 378 2.12 -35.79 22.29
CA PHE A 378 0.95 -35.12 22.83
C PHE A 378 0.86 -35.34 24.34
N THR A 379 1.00 -34.27 25.12
CA THR A 379 0.70 -34.25 26.55
C THR A 379 -0.76 -33.87 26.73
N ILE A 380 -1.61 -34.89 26.86
CA ILE A 380 -3.07 -34.75 26.89
C ILE A 380 -3.55 -34.65 28.34
N TRP A 381 -4.22 -33.54 28.65
CA TRP A 381 -4.91 -33.30 29.92
C TRP A 381 -6.39 -33.67 29.77
N ASP A 382 -6.80 -34.83 30.28
CA ASP A 382 -8.21 -35.24 30.33
C ASP A 382 -8.85 -34.68 31.61
N VAL A 383 -9.86 -33.82 31.47
CA VAL A 383 -10.48 -33.13 32.60
C VAL A 383 -11.92 -33.62 32.81
N GLY A 384 -12.32 -33.79 34.06
CA GLY A 384 -13.66 -34.23 34.44
C GLY A 384 -14.77 -33.35 33.84
N GLY A 385 -15.76 -34.00 33.21
CA GLY A 385 -16.87 -33.33 32.51
C GLY A 385 -18.14 -33.09 33.34
N LYS A 386 -18.14 -33.51 34.61
CA LYS A 386 -19.31 -33.35 35.49
C LYS A 386 -19.61 -31.87 35.69
N HIS A 387 -20.88 -31.49 35.68
CA HIS A 387 -21.31 -30.08 35.80
C HIS A 387 -20.58 -29.30 36.92
N LYS A 388 -20.39 -29.90 38.10
CA LYS A 388 -19.70 -29.27 39.25
C LYS A 388 -18.19 -29.03 39.03
N LEU A 389 -17.55 -29.75 38.11
CA LEU A 389 -16.12 -29.68 37.83
C LEU A 389 -15.80 -28.78 36.63
N ARG A 390 -16.77 -28.48 35.76
CA ARG A 390 -16.55 -27.63 34.56
C ARG A 390 -15.99 -26.24 34.86
N PRO A 391 -16.35 -25.55 35.97
CA PRO A 391 -15.72 -24.28 36.32
C PRO A 391 -14.21 -24.36 36.55
N LEU A 392 -13.66 -25.57 36.76
CA LEU A 392 -12.22 -25.79 36.94
C LEU A 392 -11.47 -25.90 35.60
N TRP A 393 -12.16 -26.05 34.47
CA TRP A 393 -11.52 -26.18 33.14
C TRP A 393 -10.57 -25.01 32.85
N LYS A 394 -10.91 -23.80 33.29
CA LYS A 394 -10.08 -22.59 33.15
C LYS A 394 -8.67 -22.71 33.74
N HIS A 395 -8.47 -23.58 34.72
CA HIS A 395 -7.15 -23.80 35.31
C HIS A 395 -6.22 -24.62 34.40
N TYR A 396 -6.75 -25.19 33.32
CA TYR A 396 -6.00 -26.04 32.40
C TYR A 396 -5.71 -25.38 31.05
N TYR A 397 -6.23 -24.18 30.75
CA TYR A 397 -6.09 -23.55 29.43
C TYR A 397 -4.70 -23.01 29.13
N LEU A 398 -3.93 -22.62 30.14
CA LEU A 398 -2.64 -21.97 29.98
C LEU A 398 -1.65 -22.80 29.14
N ASN A 399 -1.08 -22.22 28.08
CA ASN A 399 -0.13 -22.89 27.16
C ASN A 399 -0.72 -24.10 26.42
N THR A 400 -2.02 -24.10 26.12
CA THR A 400 -2.67 -25.16 25.31
C THR A 400 -2.53 -24.86 23.82
N GLN A 401 -1.95 -25.77 23.04
CA GLN A 401 -1.85 -25.62 21.58
C GLN A 401 -3.10 -26.16 20.87
N ALA A 402 -3.80 -27.13 21.46
CA ALA A 402 -5.05 -27.63 20.93
C ALA A 402 -6.04 -28.08 22.00
N VAL A 403 -7.32 -27.91 21.70
CA VAL A 403 -8.43 -28.42 22.49
C VAL A 403 -9.06 -29.57 21.73
N VAL A 404 -9.23 -30.70 22.41
CA VAL A 404 -10.06 -31.81 21.93
C VAL A 404 -11.38 -31.75 22.67
N PHE A 405 -12.47 -31.45 21.97
CA PHE A 405 -13.81 -31.42 22.56
C PHE A 405 -14.60 -32.66 22.16
N VAL A 406 -15.02 -33.46 23.14
CA VAL A 406 -15.70 -34.74 22.88
C VAL A 406 -17.20 -34.59 23.11
N VAL A 407 -17.98 -34.95 22.09
CA VAL A 407 -19.44 -34.92 22.07
C VAL A 407 -19.96 -36.35 22.00
N ASP A 408 -20.97 -36.65 22.80
CA ASP A 408 -21.67 -37.92 22.74
C ASP A 408 -22.75 -37.88 21.64
N SER A 409 -22.52 -38.60 20.54
CA SER A 409 -23.43 -38.60 19.40
C SER A 409 -24.73 -39.36 19.67
N SER A 410 -24.76 -40.22 20.69
CA SER A 410 -25.95 -41.01 21.06
C SER A 410 -26.97 -40.24 21.92
N HIS A 411 -26.60 -39.06 22.43
CA HIS A 411 -27.40 -38.30 23.38
C HIS A 411 -27.81 -36.92 22.84
N ARG A 412 -28.78 -36.89 21.91
CA ARG A 412 -29.30 -35.67 21.27
C ARG A 412 -29.69 -34.57 22.26
N ASP A 413 -30.35 -34.91 23.36
CA ASP A 413 -30.82 -33.92 24.36
C ASP A 413 -29.68 -33.14 25.04
N ARG A 414 -28.48 -33.73 25.10
CA ARG A 414 -27.31 -33.11 25.73
C ARG A 414 -26.47 -32.29 24.76
N VAL A 415 -26.76 -32.31 23.46
CA VAL A 415 -26.02 -31.51 22.47
C VAL A 415 -26.18 -30.02 22.73
N SER A 416 -27.36 -29.57 23.19
CA SER A 416 -27.57 -28.17 23.58
C SER A 416 -26.71 -27.76 24.80
N GLU A 417 -26.55 -28.66 25.76
CA GLU A 417 -25.64 -28.47 26.90
C GLU A 417 -24.18 -28.39 26.42
N ALA A 418 -23.77 -29.27 25.50
CA ALA A 418 -22.44 -29.28 24.90
C ALA A 418 -22.17 -27.98 24.12
N TYR A 419 -23.16 -27.47 23.37
CA TYR A 419 -23.08 -26.18 22.70
C TYR A 419 -22.79 -25.03 23.67
N SER A 420 -23.53 -24.97 24.79
CA SER A 420 -23.35 -23.90 25.77
C SER A 420 -21.94 -23.91 26.38
N GLU A 421 -21.43 -25.09 26.72
CA GLU A 421 -20.07 -25.23 27.27
C GLU A 421 -18.99 -24.97 26.23
N LEU A 422 -19.16 -25.44 24.99
CA LEU A 422 -18.26 -25.14 23.89
C LEU A 422 -18.22 -23.63 23.62
N ALA A 423 -19.37 -22.96 23.53
CA ALA A 423 -19.44 -21.53 23.32
C ALA A 423 -18.69 -20.73 24.40
N LYS A 424 -18.84 -21.10 25.69
CA LYS A 424 -18.06 -20.48 26.78
C LYS A 424 -16.57 -20.69 26.58
N LEU A 425 -16.15 -21.92 26.29
CA LEU A 425 -14.75 -22.27 26.07
C LEU A 425 -14.12 -21.46 24.93
N LEU A 426 -14.85 -21.25 23.82
CA LEU A 426 -14.31 -20.51 22.67
C LEU A 426 -14.13 -19.00 22.94
N THR A 427 -14.79 -18.44 23.96
CA THR A 427 -14.64 -17.03 24.37
C THR A 427 -13.41 -16.75 25.23
N GLU A 428 -12.73 -17.79 25.71
CA GLU A 428 -11.58 -17.66 26.61
C GLU A 428 -10.35 -17.19 25.85
N LYS A 429 -9.66 -16.17 26.40
CA LYS A 429 -8.53 -15.51 25.73
C LYS A 429 -7.33 -16.44 25.60
N GLU A 430 -7.13 -17.29 26.59
CA GLU A 430 -6.05 -18.27 26.68
C GLU A 430 -6.14 -19.35 25.58
N LEU A 431 -7.32 -19.55 25.00
CA LEU A 431 -7.57 -20.52 23.94
C LEU A 431 -7.74 -19.88 22.56
N ARG A 432 -7.46 -18.57 22.43
CA ARG A 432 -7.67 -17.81 21.19
C ARG A 432 -7.03 -18.49 19.98
N ASP A 433 -5.76 -18.88 20.14
CA ASP A 433 -4.91 -19.42 19.09
C ASP A 433 -4.85 -20.97 19.09
N ALA A 434 -5.56 -21.62 20.00
CA ALA A 434 -5.59 -23.07 20.08
C ALA A 434 -6.44 -23.68 18.96
N LEU A 435 -5.94 -24.76 18.35
CA LEU A 435 -6.71 -25.55 17.39
C LEU A 435 -7.87 -26.26 18.09
N LEU A 436 -9.00 -26.45 17.39
CA LEU A 436 -10.15 -27.16 17.94
C LEU A 436 -10.42 -28.45 17.16
N LEU A 437 -10.18 -29.60 17.79
CA LEU A 437 -10.64 -30.89 17.28
C LEU A 437 -11.90 -31.32 18.04
N ILE A 438 -12.96 -31.67 17.32
CA ILE A 438 -14.19 -32.17 17.90
C ILE A 438 -14.33 -33.64 17.56
N PHE A 439 -14.43 -34.49 18.58
CA PHE A 439 -14.77 -35.90 18.39
C PHE A 439 -16.27 -36.09 18.60
N ALA A 440 -16.98 -36.46 17.53
CA ALA A 440 -18.35 -36.94 17.59
C ALA A 440 -18.30 -38.45 17.93
N ASN A 441 -18.24 -38.76 19.22
CA ASN A 441 -17.99 -40.11 19.72
C ASN A 441 -19.28 -40.94 19.82
N LYS A 442 -19.13 -42.27 19.94
CA LYS A 442 -20.22 -43.27 20.03
C LYS A 442 -21.05 -43.42 18.76
N GLN A 443 -20.38 -43.33 17.61
CA GLN A 443 -20.99 -43.59 16.30
C GLN A 443 -21.40 -45.08 16.12
N ASP A 444 -20.98 -45.96 17.03
CA ASP A 444 -21.39 -47.37 17.08
C ASP A 444 -22.84 -47.57 17.55
N VAL A 445 -23.43 -46.58 18.22
CA VAL A 445 -24.77 -46.68 18.81
C VAL A 445 -25.84 -46.40 17.76
N ALA A 446 -26.84 -47.29 17.67
CA ALA A 446 -27.98 -47.09 16.78
C ALA A 446 -28.74 -45.79 17.13
N GLY A 447 -28.96 -44.93 16.13
CA GLY A 447 -29.57 -43.61 16.33
C GLY A 447 -28.59 -42.53 16.77
N ALA A 448 -27.27 -42.79 16.72
CA ALA A 448 -26.25 -41.74 16.87
C ALA A 448 -26.41 -40.67 15.78
N LEU A 449 -26.20 -39.41 16.19
CA LEU A 449 -26.22 -38.27 15.31
C LEU A 449 -25.06 -38.32 14.33
N SER A 450 -25.32 -37.96 13.07
CA SER A 450 -24.27 -37.82 12.08
C SER A 450 -23.37 -36.61 12.39
N VAL A 451 -22.18 -36.59 11.78
CA VAL A 451 -21.24 -35.47 11.92
C VAL A 451 -21.86 -34.17 11.41
N GLU A 452 -22.64 -34.23 10.33
CA GLU A 452 -23.37 -33.11 9.76
C GLU A 452 -24.44 -32.57 10.74
N GLU A 453 -25.23 -33.47 11.34
CA GLU A 453 -26.25 -33.08 12.33
C GLU A 453 -25.62 -32.41 13.56
N ILE A 454 -24.51 -32.94 14.08
CA ILE A 454 -23.80 -32.34 15.21
C ILE A 454 -23.23 -30.97 14.82
N THR A 455 -22.71 -30.83 13.60
CA THR A 455 -22.16 -29.57 13.07
C THR A 455 -23.22 -28.48 13.03
N GLU A 456 -24.44 -28.81 12.60
CA GLU A 456 -25.59 -27.91 12.58
C GLU A 456 -26.08 -27.57 14.00
N LEU A 457 -26.30 -28.58 14.84
CA LEU A 457 -26.80 -28.41 16.21
C LEU A 457 -25.85 -27.59 17.09
N LEU A 458 -24.54 -27.74 16.90
CA LEU A 458 -23.53 -26.93 17.57
C LEU A 458 -23.25 -25.60 16.83
N SER A 459 -23.84 -25.37 15.67
CA SER A 459 -23.63 -24.16 14.85
C SER A 459 -22.14 -23.85 14.65
N LEU A 460 -21.33 -24.88 14.35
CA LEU A 460 -19.86 -24.78 14.37
C LEU A 460 -19.32 -23.73 13.39
N HIS A 461 -19.93 -23.60 12.21
CA HIS A 461 -19.54 -22.57 11.23
C HIS A 461 -19.65 -21.14 11.79
N LYS A 462 -20.63 -20.87 12.66
CA LYS A 462 -20.81 -19.56 13.29
C LYS A 462 -19.93 -19.40 14.52
N LEU A 463 -19.88 -20.42 15.37
CA LEU A 463 -19.11 -20.40 16.62
C LEU A 463 -17.60 -20.33 16.38
N CYS A 464 -17.10 -21.03 15.38
CA CYS A 464 -15.66 -21.19 15.12
C CYS A 464 -15.16 -20.27 14.00
N CYS A 465 -15.89 -19.21 13.67
CA CYS A 465 -15.50 -18.25 12.64
C CYS A 465 -14.11 -17.65 12.96
N GLY A 466 -13.16 -17.77 12.02
CA GLY A 466 -11.79 -17.29 12.21
C GLY A 466 -10.87 -18.21 13.01
N ARG A 467 -11.31 -19.43 13.40
CA ARG A 467 -10.49 -20.45 14.06
C ARG A 467 -10.34 -21.68 13.17
N SER A 468 -9.20 -22.36 13.24
CA SER A 468 -9.01 -23.68 12.59
C SER A 468 -9.65 -24.77 13.46
N TRP A 469 -10.63 -25.47 12.89
CA TRP A 469 -11.38 -26.52 13.58
C TRP A 469 -11.67 -27.70 12.65
N TYR A 470 -11.88 -28.87 13.23
CA TYR A 470 -12.32 -30.07 12.51
C TYR A 470 -13.17 -30.94 13.42
N ILE A 471 -14.14 -31.63 12.82
CA ILE A 471 -14.99 -32.59 13.50
C ILE A 471 -14.81 -33.96 12.85
N GLN A 472 -14.63 -34.97 13.69
CA GLN A 472 -14.43 -36.35 13.26
C GLN A 472 -15.39 -37.26 14.01
N GLY A 473 -16.19 -38.01 13.26
CA GLY A 473 -16.97 -39.12 13.80
C GLY A 473 -16.04 -40.23 14.27
N CYS A 474 -16.25 -40.73 15.49
CA CYS A 474 -15.41 -41.78 16.05
C CYS A 474 -16.16 -42.74 16.98
N ASP A 475 -15.53 -43.88 17.25
CA ASP A 475 -15.91 -44.80 18.31
C ASP A 475 -14.67 -45.12 19.16
N ALA A 476 -14.73 -44.68 20.42
CA ALA A 476 -13.67 -44.92 21.40
C ALA A 476 -13.45 -46.40 21.76
N ARG A 477 -14.42 -47.29 21.51
CA ARG A 477 -14.30 -48.72 21.80
C ARG A 477 -13.48 -49.44 20.75
N SER A 478 -13.86 -49.30 19.48
CA SER A 478 -13.13 -49.89 18.36
C SER A 478 -11.87 -49.10 17.99
N GLY A 479 -11.82 -47.80 18.27
CA GLY A 479 -10.76 -46.89 17.85
C GLY A 479 -10.96 -46.27 16.47
N THR A 480 -12.05 -46.61 15.76
CA THR A 480 -12.33 -46.05 14.43
C THR A 480 -12.53 -44.54 14.50
N GLY A 481 -11.92 -43.79 13.58
CA GLY A 481 -12.04 -42.33 13.51
C GLY A 481 -11.09 -41.55 14.43
N LEU A 482 -10.43 -42.20 15.40
CA LEU A 482 -9.55 -41.50 16.34
C LEU A 482 -8.25 -41.02 15.67
N TYR A 483 -7.64 -41.89 14.87
CA TYR A 483 -6.37 -41.58 14.20
C TYR A 483 -6.55 -40.56 13.08
N GLU A 484 -7.71 -40.51 12.43
CA GLU A 484 -8.07 -39.51 11.43
C GLU A 484 -8.18 -38.11 12.05
N GLY A 485 -8.77 -38.02 13.24
CA GLY A 485 -8.81 -36.77 14.02
C GLY A 485 -7.41 -36.32 14.45
N LEU A 486 -6.59 -37.25 14.96
CA LEU A 486 -5.18 -36.98 15.29
C LEU A 486 -4.34 -36.64 14.06
N ASP A 487 -4.62 -37.24 12.91
CA ASP A 487 -3.94 -36.94 11.65
C ASP A 487 -4.19 -35.50 11.23
N TRP A 488 -5.46 -35.06 11.25
CA TRP A 488 -5.79 -33.66 11.03
C TRP A 488 -5.10 -32.75 12.04
N LEU A 489 -5.15 -33.10 13.33
CA LEU A 489 -4.54 -32.29 14.38
C LEU A 489 -3.04 -32.17 14.19
N SER A 490 -2.37 -33.28 13.89
CA SER A 490 -0.94 -33.29 13.56
C SER A 490 -0.69 -32.38 12.36
N ARG A 491 -1.34 -32.60 11.22
CA ARG A 491 -1.16 -31.77 10.01
C ARG A 491 -1.41 -30.29 10.25
N GLN A 492 -2.38 -29.92 11.09
CA GLN A 492 -2.65 -28.53 11.40
C GLN A 492 -1.63 -27.93 12.35
N LEU A 493 -1.16 -28.67 13.36
CA LEU A 493 -0.04 -28.21 14.19
C LEU A 493 1.18 -28.02 13.31
N VAL A 494 1.46 -29.01 12.45
CA VAL A 494 2.54 -29.00 11.47
C VAL A 494 2.45 -27.79 10.54
N ALA A 495 1.28 -27.58 9.91
CA ALA A 495 1.03 -26.47 9.01
C ALA A 495 0.88 -25.11 9.73
N ALA A 496 0.51 -25.08 11.01
CA ALA A 496 0.52 -23.87 11.84
C ALA A 496 1.95 -23.52 12.33
N GLY A 497 2.94 -24.37 12.05
CA GLY A 497 4.35 -24.15 12.37
C GLY A 497 4.99 -25.27 13.19
N VAL A 498 4.78 -26.54 12.86
CA VAL A 498 5.36 -27.70 13.56
C VAL A 498 5.82 -28.75 12.53
N LEU A 499 6.23 -28.39 11.30
CA LEU A 499 7.22 -29.05 10.39
C LEU A 499 6.99 -28.58 8.93
N ASP A 500 8.08 -28.24 8.24
CA ASP A 500 8.31 -28.78 6.90
C ASP A 500 9.63 -29.56 7.01
N VAL A 501 9.59 -30.87 6.76
CA VAL A 501 10.79 -31.70 6.60
C VAL A 501 10.87 -32.07 5.14
N ALA A 502 11.96 -31.64 4.51
CA ALA A 502 12.55 -32.31 3.36
C ALA A 502 13.72 -33.16 3.86
#